data_AF-A0A660RNZ8-F1
#
_entry.id   AF-A0A660RNZ8-F1
#
_cell.length_a   1.000
_cell.length_b   1.000
_cell.length_c   1.000
_cell.angle_alpha   90.00
_cell.angle_beta   90.00
_cell.angle_gamma   90.00
#
_symmetry.space_group_name_H-M   'P 1'
#
loop_
_entity.id
_entity.type
_entity.pdbx_description
1 polymer ?
#
loop_
_entity_poly.entity_id
_entity_poly.type
_entity_poly.pdbx_seq_one_letter_code
_entity_poly.pdbx_strand_id
1 'polypeptide(L)' 'MGMNTFEDLETWKLARKLRKAVSKLVKTFPNDKRFRLVDQIIRSSRSVLANTCLVK' A
#
# COMPACT_ATOMS: atom_id res chain seq x y z
N MET A 1 -9.21 19.05 19.08
CA MET A 1 -9.63 19.08 17.67
C MET A 1 -9.52 17.65 17.16
N GLY A 2 -10.66 16.95 17.10
CA GLY A 2 -10.72 15.49 16.96
C GLY A 2 -10.25 14.99 15.61
N MET A 3 -9.68 13.77 15.57
CA MET A 3 -9.50 13.01 14.34
C MET A 3 -10.87 12.76 13.72
N ASN A 4 -11.19 13.44 12.63
CA ASN A 4 -12.53 13.40 12.04
C ASN A 4 -12.67 12.28 10.98
N THR A 5 -11.55 11.77 10.47
CA THR A 5 -11.54 10.76 9.40
C THR A 5 -10.34 9.81 9.55
N PHE A 6 -10.47 8.57 9.07
CA PHE A 6 -9.37 7.59 9.00
C PHE A 6 -8.16 8.09 8.18
N GLU A 7 -8.34 9.11 7.35
CA GLU A 7 -7.28 9.73 6.55
C GLU A 7 -6.31 10.59 7.38
N ASP A 8 -6.72 11.01 8.58
CA ASP A 8 -5.88 11.78 9.51
C ASP A 8 -4.88 10.89 10.25
N LEU A 9 -5.15 9.58 10.32
CA LEU A 9 -4.26 8.61 10.93
C LEU A 9 -2.89 8.64 10.24
N GLU A 10 -1.84 8.87 11.02
CA GLU A 10 -0.46 8.80 10.51
C GLU A 10 -0.17 7.44 9.85
N THR A 11 -0.79 6.37 10.34
CA THR A 11 -0.73 5.04 9.74
C THR A 11 -1.32 4.99 8.33
N TRP A 12 -2.42 5.71 8.06
CA TRP A 12 -3.00 5.83 6.72
C TRP A 12 -2.08 6.59 5.76
N LYS A 13 -1.48 7.70 6.25
CA LYS A 13 -0.52 8.50 5.47
C LYS A 13 0.73 7.69 5.12
N LEU A 14 1.25 6.90 6.07
CA LEU A 14 2.39 6.00 5.86
C LEU A 14 2.05 4.85 4.90
N ALA A 15 0.89 4.22 5.06
CA ALA A 15 0.43 3.15 4.16
C ALA A 15 0.25 3.67 2.71
N ARG A 16 -0.23 4.91 2.54
CA ARG A 16 -0.34 5.55 1.22
C ARG A 16 1.03 5.82 0.58
N LYS A 17 2.02 6.26 1.38
CA LYS A 17 3.42 6.43 0.92
C LYS A 17 4.03 5.08 0.53
N LEU A 18 3.84 4.05 1.35
CA LEU A 18 4.31 2.68 1.09
C LEU A 18 3.76 2.15 -0.23
N ARG A 19 2.45 2.30 -0.50
CA ARG A 19 1.83 1.88 -1.76
C ARG A 19 2.46 2.54 -2.99
N LYS A 20 2.74 3.85 -2.91
CA LYS A 20 3.40 4.58 -4.00
C LYS A 20 4.83 4.08 -4.22
N ALA A 21 5.58 3.85 -3.14
CA ALA A 21 6.94 3.33 -3.20
C ALA A 21 6.98 1.92 -3.81
N VAL A 22 6.11 1.01 -3.34
CA VAL A 22 5.98 -0.36 -3.84
C VAL A 22 5.60 -0.37 -5.32
N SER A 23 4.66 0.48 -5.74
CA SER A 23 4.28 0.61 -7.16
C SER A 23 5.43 1.11 -8.05
N LYS A 24 6.34 1.92 -7.52
CA LYS A 24 7.55 2.35 -8.23
C LYS A 24 8.61 1.25 -8.26
N LEU A 25 8.79 0.53 -7.16
CA LEU A 25 9.73 -0.59 -7.02
C LEU A 25 9.42 -1.73 -8.00
N VAL A 26 8.16 -2.16 -8.08
CA VAL A 26 7.78 -3.26 -8.99
C VAL A 26 7.95 -2.92 -10.48
N LYS A 27 8.08 -1.63 -10.83
CA LYS A 27 8.39 -1.21 -12.21
C LYS A 27 9.87 -1.38 -12.56
N THR A 28 10.77 -1.52 -11.59
CA THR A 28 12.19 -1.76 -11.83
C THR A 28 12.52 -3.25 -11.99
N PHE A 29 11.51 -4.13 -11.90
CA PHE A 29 11.73 -5.57 -11.95
C PHE A 29 11.80 -6.05 -13.41
N PRO A 30 12.75 -6.95 -13.74
CA PRO A 30 12.86 -7.51 -15.09
C PRO A 30 11.61 -8.30 -15.46
N ASN A 31 11.22 -8.23 -16.75
CA ASN A 31 9.97 -8.80 -17.26
C ASN A 31 9.84 -10.31 -17.03
N ASP A 32 10.95 -11.06 -16.95
CA ASP A 32 10.96 -12.52 -16.83
C ASP A 32 10.42 -13.07 -15.50
N LYS A 33 10.44 -12.30 -14.40
CA LYS A 33 9.92 -12.75 -13.07
C LYS A 33 8.68 -11.97 -12.62
N ARG A 34 8.10 -11.20 -13.54
CA ARG A 34 7.21 -10.08 -13.22
C ARG A 34 5.79 -10.49 -12.88
N PHE A 35 5.33 -11.69 -13.25
CA PHE A 35 3.88 -11.97 -13.18
C PHE A 35 3.37 -12.40 -11.80
N ARG A 36 4.11 -13.24 -11.05
CA ARG A 36 3.60 -13.73 -9.75
C ARG A 36 4.05 -12.88 -8.57
N LEU A 37 5.31 -12.46 -8.55
CA LEU A 37 5.89 -11.78 -7.39
C LEU A 37 5.42 -10.33 -7.28
N VAL A 38 5.37 -9.60 -8.41
CA VAL A 38 4.88 -8.21 -8.44
C VAL A 38 3.42 -8.13 -8.02
N ASP A 39 2.59 -9.04 -8.52
CA ASP A 39 1.17 -9.06 -8.19
C ASP A 39 0.93 -9.36 -6.69
N GLN A 40 1.70 -10.28 -6.10
CA GLN A 40 1.66 -10.55 -4.65
C GLN A 40 2.14 -9.34 -3.82
N ILE A 41 3.19 -8.65 -4.26
CA ILE A 41 3.74 -7.46 -3.60
C ILE A 41 2.74 -6.28 -3.67
N ILE A 42 2.06 -6.10 -4.81
CA ILE A 42 1.03 -5.06 -4.95
C ILE A 42 -0.19 -5.40 -4.09
N ARG A 43 -0.66 -6.65 -4.09
CA ARG A 43 -1.82 -7.06 -3.30
C ARG A 43 -1.58 -6.98 -1.80
N SER A 44 -0.42 -7.42 -1.31
CA SER A 44 -0.05 -7.27 0.10
C SER A 44 0.03 -5.81 0.52
N SER A 45 0.63 -4.93 -0.29
CA SER A 45 0.67 -3.49 -0.02
C SER A 45 -0.74 -2.85 0.05
N ARG A 46 -1.68 -3.31 -0.77
CA ARG A 46 -3.09 -2.84 -0.73
C ARG A 46 -3.84 -3.33 0.50
N SER A 47 -3.56 -4.55 0.97
CA SER A 47 -4.14 -5.09 2.20
C SER A 47 -3.78 -4.25 3.43
N VAL A 48 -2.55 -3.73 3.52
CA VAL A 48 -2.13 -2.85 4.63
C VAL A 48 -2.99 -1.57 4.71
N LEU A 49 -3.25 -0.93 3.57
CA LEU A 49 -4.11 0.26 3.49
C LEU A 49 -5.58 -0.09 3.80
N ALA A 50 -6.05 -1.23 3.30
CA ALA A 50 -7.40 -1.70 3.58
C ALA A 50 -7.60 -2.01 5.07
N ASN A 51 -6.61 -2.62 5.73
CA ASN A 51 -6.66 -2.97 7.15
C ASN A 51 -6.61 -1.74 8.07
N THR A 52 -5.86 -0.69 7.69
CA THR A 52 -5.87 0.58 8.43
C THR A 52 -7.16 1.37 8.23
N CYS A 53 -7.88 1.15 7.13
CA CYS A 53 -9.16 1.79 6.81
C CYS A 53 -10.39 0.99 7.29
N LEU A 54 -10.23 -0.31 7.58
CA LEU A 54 -11.28 -1.24 8.04
C LEU A 54 -11.40 -1.33 9.57
N VAL A 55 -10.86 -0.37 10.31
CA VAL A 55 -11.28 -0.16 11.70
C VAL A 55 -12.65 0.52 11.65
N LYS A 56 -13.68 -0.26 11.37
CA LYS A 56 -15.08 0.07 11.64
C LYS A 56 -15.44 -0.51 13.00
#